data_AF-A0A2D5YYQ0-F1
#
_entry.id   AF-A0A2D5YYQ0-F1
#
_cell.length_a   1.000
_cell.length_b   1.000
_cell.length_c   1.000
_cell.angle_alpha   90.00
_cell.angle_beta   90.00
_cell.angle_gamma   90.00
#
_symmetry.space_group_name_H-M   'P 1'
#
loop_
_entity.id
_entity.type
_entity.pdbx_description
1 polymer ?
#
loop_
_entity_poly.entity_id
_entity_poly.type
_entity_poly.pdbx_seq_one_letter_code
_entity_poly.pdbx_strand_id
1 'polypeptide(L)'
;MENAVMYGRKRCRVTRNRWAWLVAGLLLWAGPAGGAEHVIHISVDGLNAGFLTDLLANDVAGDYANFQRFIDEGATTLNARTDYTHTNTLPNHTSMLTGRPVSQPTGQPNTVHHGYTSNSTPGGSDTLHNQGNPNVSYIASTFDVAKDAGLSTALYASKSKFIIFDQSYDGTNGGAGPFGMDKIDTYFYAASGSPSNASTMQAAYLADMAVSHYDYSFVHYRDPDSAGHASGWGGSAWDTSVANVDDYLGAVLSLVEGDAALNGRTTVIVTADHGGTGTGHGTASNSSNYTIPMLVWGAGVTAGVDLYALNTGLRTDPGTGRPDYNASGQPIRNGDGGNLALRQLGLGAVPGSSINSGQDLLIRLPGDVNGDGLVDVADLALVGGQWNTPGGAPSADLNFDHTVDIGDMAIVGNNWGSTVGGTSLDEAGGLVPSPSALFGGWVMMAVLGRRRAGGLRR
;
A
#
# COMPACT_ATOMS: atom_id res chain seq x y z
N MET A 1 23.43 29.93 -23.79
CA MET A 1 22.52 30.77 -22.99
C MET A 1 21.72 29.82 -22.13
N GLU A 2 21.79 30.01 -20.81
CA GLU A 2 21.33 29.07 -19.78
C GLU A 2 19.87 28.64 -20.00
N ASN A 3 19.64 27.34 -20.16
CA ASN A 3 18.29 26.78 -20.09
C ASN A 3 17.86 26.82 -18.63
N ALA A 4 16.93 27.71 -18.30
CA ALA A 4 16.29 27.76 -17.00
C ALA A 4 15.62 26.41 -16.72
N VAL A 5 16.07 25.72 -15.67
CA VAL A 5 15.43 24.50 -15.18
C VAL A 5 14.08 24.89 -14.59
N MET A 6 12.99 24.42 -15.20
CA MET A 6 11.62 24.69 -14.75
C MET A 6 11.27 23.75 -13.61
N TYR A 7 11.27 24.26 -12.38
CA TYR A 7 10.71 23.58 -11.21
C TYR A 7 9.32 24.14 -10.92
N GLY A 8 8.32 23.26 -10.79
CA GLY A 8 7.01 23.62 -10.29
C GLY A 8 6.86 23.12 -8.86
N ARG A 9 6.53 24.01 -7.93
CA ARG A 9 6.26 23.65 -6.54
C ARG A 9 5.02 24.37 -6.05
N LYS A 10 4.02 23.58 -5.67
CA LYS A 10 2.84 24.04 -4.96
C LYS A 10 2.99 23.61 -3.50
N ARG A 11 2.87 24.55 -2.57
CA ARG A 11 2.83 24.28 -1.14
C ARG A 11 1.61 24.98 -0.55
N CYS A 12 0.65 24.22 -0.04
CA CYS A 12 -0.36 24.78 0.86
C CYS A 12 0.25 24.90 2.27
N ARG A 13 0.14 26.08 2.89
CA ARG A 13 0.67 26.33 4.24
C ARG A 13 -0.33 25.74 5.25
N VAL A 14 -0.11 24.51 5.70
CA VAL A 14 -0.90 23.91 6.79
C VAL A 14 -0.59 24.66 8.08
N THR A 15 -1.45 25.61 8.44
CA THR A 15 -1.41 26.21 9.77
C THR A 15 -2.16 25.27 10.71
N ARG A 16 -1.44 24.57 11.58
CA ARG A 16 -2.02 23.85 12.73
C ARG A 16 -2.55 24.89 13.74
N ASN A 17 -3.70 25.50 13.44
CA ASN A 17 -4.47 26.24 14.43
C ASN A 17 -5.19 25.22 15.32
N ARG A 18 -4.52 24.83 16.41
CA ARG A 18 -5.21 24.28 17.58
C ARG A 18 -6.05 25.43 18.17
N TRP A 19 -7.25 25.11 18.68
CA TRP A 19 -8.23 26.00 19.33
C TRP A 19 -9.29 26.67 18.44
N ALA A 20 -10.38 25.94 18.17
CA ALA A 20 -11.76 26.46 18.27
C ALA A 20 -12.75 25.29 18.29
N TRP A 21 -13.35 25.02 19.45
CA TRP A 21 -14.49 24.13 19.58
C TRP A 21 -15.74 24.82 19.03
N LEU A 22 -16.35 24.25 18.00
CA LEU A 22 -17.74 24.50 17.65
C LEU A 22 -18.40 23.15 17.35
N VAL A 23 -19.41 22.85 18.15
CA VAL A 23 -20.19 21.61 18.14
C VAL A 23 -20.99 21.55 16.83
N ALA A 24 -20.41 20.93 15.82
CA ALA A 24 -21.14 20.28 14.73
C ALA A 24 -21.05 18.77 15.00
N GLY A 25 -22.18 18.07 14.96
CA GLY A 25 -22.24 16.65 15.28
C GLY A 25 -21.20 15.86 14.49
N LEU A 26 -20.14 15.43 15.18
CA LEU A 26 -19.21 14.41 14.69
C LEU A 26 -20.02 13.12 14.59
N LEU A 27 -20.52 12.81 13.40
CA LEU A 27 -20.48 11.43 12.94
C LEU A 27 -18.99 11.10 12.82
N LEU A 28 -18.41 10.55 13.89
CA LEU A 28 -17.16 9.82 13.83
C LEU A 28 -17.40 8.67 12.85
N TRP A 29 -17.03 8.88 11.59
CA TRP A 29 -16.86 7.77 10.68
C TRP A 29 -15.58 7.08 11.15
N ALA A 30 -15.74 6.04 11.97
CA ALA A 30 -14.69 5.08 12.22
C ALA A 30 -14.51 4.31 10.90
N GLY A 31 -13.57 4.78 10.08
CA GLY A 31 -12.97 3.91 9.08
C GLY A 31 -12.35 2.69 9.78
N PRO A 32 -12.24 1.54 9.10
CA PRO A 32 -11.40 0.46 9.63
C PRO A 32 -10.02 1.06 9.86
N ALA A 33 -9.38 0.98 11.02
CA ALA A 33 -8.03 1.47 11.25
C ALA A 33 -7.01 0.85 10.27
N GLY A 34 -5.81 1.43 10.22
CA GLY A 34 -4.79 1.07 9.26
C GLY A 34 -3.65 0.23 9.86
N GLY A 35 -2.96 -0.55 9.01
CA GLY A 35 -1.66 -1.16 9.36
C GLY A 35 -0.50 -0.19 9.54
N ALA A 36 -0.71 1.10 9.27
CA ALA A 36 0.27 2.17 9.37
C ALA A 36 -0.38 3.53 9.61
N GLU A 37 0.41 4.49 10.12
CA GLU A 37 0.04 5.92 10.16
C GLU A 37 0.52 6.63 8.89
N HIS A 38 1.58 6.11 8.25
CA HIS A 38 2.17 6.67 7.05
C HIS A 38 2.28 5.62 5.95
N VAL A 39 1.99 6.01 4.71
CA VAL A 39 2.23 5.19 3.53
C VAL A 39 3.07 5.94 2.50
N ILE A 40 4.18 5.33 2.10
CA ILE A 40 5.03 5.78 1.01
C ILE A 40 4.81 4.84 -0.17
N HIS A 41 4.06 5.30 -1.18
CA HIS A 41 3.75 4.54 -2.39
C HIS A 41 4.69 4.99 -3.52
N ILE A 42 5.59 4.10 -3.91
CA ILE A 42 6.67 4.36 -4.85
C ILE A 42 6.39 3.64 -6.17
N SER A 43 6.51 4.38 -7.27
CA SER A 43 6.56 3.83 -8.62
C SER A 43 7.95 4.01 -9.23
N VAL A 44 8.56 2.91 -9.67
CA VAL A 44 9.80 2.90 -10.43
C VAL A 44 9.47 2.68 -11.91
N ASP A 45 9.53 3.75 -12.68
CA ASP A 45 9.12 3.76 -14.09
C ASP A 45 10.05 2.89 -14.94
N GLY A 46 9.48 1.93 -15.66
CA GLY A 46 10.25 1.01 -16.50
C GLY A 46 11.05 -0.06 -15.74
N LEU A 47 10.71 -0.37 -14.49
CA LEU A 47 11.37 -1.43 -13.71
C LEU A 47 10.87 -2.82 -14.16
N ASN A 48 11.64 -3.45 -15.04
CA ASN A 48 11.41 -4.81 -15.51
C ASN A 48 11.79 -5.84 -14.42
N ALA A 49 10.82 -6.65 -13.99
CA ALA A 49 11.03 -7.63 -12.92
C ALA A 49 12.00 -8.77 -13.29
N GLY A 50 12.03 -9.20 -14.55
CA GLY A 50 12.95 -10.25 -14.99
C GLY A 50 14.40 -9.81 -14.87
N PHE A 51 14.71 -8.61 -15.36
CA PHE A 51 16.06 -8.05 -15.22
C PHE A 51 16.41 -7.73 -13.76
N LEU A 52 15.46 -7.22 -12.97
CA LEU A 52 15.68 -7.05 -11.52
C LEU A 52 16.00 -8.37 -10.81
N THR A 53 15.31 -9.46 -11.17
CA THR A 53 15.58 -10.81 -10.64
C THR A 53 17.01 -11.23 -10.97
N ASP A 54 17.45 -11.02 -12.22
CA ASP A 54 18.81 -11.34 -12.65
C ASP A 54 19.85 -10.48 -11.90
N LEU A 55 19.58 -9.19 -11.68
CA LEU A 55 20.47 -8.29 -10.94
C LEU A 55 20.64 -8.75 -9.49
N LEU A 56 19.55 -9.03 -8.79
CA LEU A 56 19.57 -9.51 -7.39
C LEU A 56 20.30 -10.85 -7.26
N ALA A 57 20.05 -11.79 -8.17
CA ALA A 57 20.70 -13.09 -8.16
C ALA A 57 22.22 -13.02 -8.38
N ASN A 58 22.72 -11.93 -8.96
CA ASN A 58 24.12 -11.73 -9.30
C ASN A 58 24.77 -10.55 -8.53
N ASP A 59 24.12 -10.06 -7.47
CA ASP A 59 24.60 -8.89 -6.73
C ASP A 59 25.77 -9.22 -5.78
N VAL A 60 26.97 -9.24 -6.32
CA VAL A 60 28.20 -9.49 -5.54
C VAL A 60 28.68 -8.22 -4.83
N ALA A 61 28.35 -7.03 -5.36
CA ALA A 61 28.83 -5.74 -4.87
C ALA A 61 27.91 -5.10 -3.83
N GLY A 62 26.66 -5.55 -3.72
CA GLY A 62 25.63 -4.94 -2.89
C GLY A 62 24.99 -3.72 -3.56
N ASP A 63 25.02 -3.63 -4.89
CA ASP A 63 24.48 -2.51 -5.68
C ASP A 63 22.94 -2.49 -5.68
N TYR A 64 22.30 -3.59 -5.26
CA TYR A 64 20.85 -3.77 -5.17
C TYR A 64 20.40 -4.21 -3.77
N ALA A 65 21.20 -3.86 -2.75
CA ALA A 65 21.01 -4.33 -1.39
C ALA A 65 19.68 -3.88 -0.78
N ASN A 66 19.16 -2.69 -1.13
CA ASN A 66 17.89 -2.22 -0.58
C ASN A 66 16.69 -2.92 -1.22
N PHE A 67 16.74 -3.25 -2.51
CA PHE A 67 15.79 -4.16 -3.13
C PHE A 67 15.82 -5.54 -2.46
N GLN A 68 17.01 -6.05 -2.11
CA GLN A 68 17.13 -7.29 -1.35
C GLN A 68 16.52 -7.17 0.05
N ARG A 69 16.65 -6.03 0.73
CA ARG A 69 15.96 -5.78 2.01
C ARG A 69 14.44 -5.87 1.88
N PHE A 70 13.83 -5.40 0.80
CA PHE A 70 12.39 -5.59 0.59
C PHE A 70 12.02 -7.09 0.54
N ILE A 71 12.86 -7.92 -0.07
CA ILE A 71 12.63 -9.37 -0.17
C ILE A 71 12.80 -10.03 1.20
N ASP A 72 13.87 -9.70 1.91
CA ASP A 72 14.23 -10.36 3.18
C ASP A 72 13.36 -9.89 4.36
N GLU A 73 12.95 -8.62 4.36
CA GLU A 73 12.29 -7.96 5.48
C GLU A 73 10.82 -7.61 5.20
N GLY A 74 10.31 -7.96 4.01
CA GLY A 74 8.98 -7.59 3.56
C GLY A 74 8.19 -8.72 2.91
N ALA A 75 7.06 -8.34 2.30
CA ALA A 75 6.22 -9.21 1.50
C ALA A 75 6.32 -8.80 0.03
N THR A 76 6.80 -9.71 -0.83
CA THR A 76 7.17 -9.35 -2.21
C THR A 76 6.66 -10.33 -3.26
N THR A 77 6.52 -9.86 -4.49
CA THR A 77 6.53 -10.72 -5.67
C THR A 77 7.22 -10.02 -6.82
N LEU A 78 8.01 -10.76 -7.59
CA LEU A 78 8.60 -10.31 -8.86
C LEU A 78 7.74 -10.73 -10.07
N ASN A 79 6.51 -11.20 -9.84
CA ASN A 79 5.60 -11.68 -10.89
C ASN A 79 4.22 -11.00 -10.89
N ALA A 80 4.15 -9.74 -10.46
CA ALA A 80 2.93 -8.93 -10.59
C ALA A 80 2.68 -8.51 -12.06
N ARG A 81 1.54 -7.86 -12.31
CA ARG A 81 1.12 -7.40 -13.64
C ARG A 81 0.84 -5.91 -13.69
N THR A 82 1.14 -5.29 -14.82
CA THR A 82 0.60 -3.96 -15.14
C THR A 82 -0.92 -4.02 -15.35
N ASP A 83 -1.50 -2.89 -15.75
CA ASP A 83 -2.79 -2.90 -16.46
C ASP A 83 -2.75 -3.87 -17.66
N TYR A 84 -3.88 -4.50 -17.95
CA TYR A 84 -3.98 -5.54 -18.98
C TYR A 84 -3.84 -5.00 -20.42
N THR A 85 -4.34 -3.79 -20.68
CA THR A 85 -4.43 -3.22 -22.04
C THR A 85 -3.30 -2.26 -22.36
N HIS A 86 -2.65 -1.67 -21.35
CA HIS A 86 -1.57 -0.70 -21.55
C HIS A 86 -0.33 -1.04 -20.72
N THR A 87 0.83 -0.67 -21.28
CA THR A 87 2.14 -0.71 -20.60
C THR A 87 2.85 0.65 -20.77
N ASN A 88 2.08 1.73 -20.81
CA ASN A 88 2.58 3.10 -20.92
C ASN A 88 2.42 3.85 -19.60
N THR A 89 3.31 4.82 -19.37
CA THR A 89 3.46 5.52 -18.09
C THR A 89 2.18 6.10 -17.51
N LEU A 90 1.63 7.18 -18.10
CA LEU A 90 0.50 7.88 -17.47
C LEU A 90 -0.77 7.01 -17.37
N PRO A 91 -1.13 6.20 -18.38
CA PRO A 91 -2.27 5.31 -18.24
C PRO A 91 -2.13 4.34 -17.05
N ASN A 92 -0.98 3.67 -16.90
CA ASN A 92 -0.78 2.73 -15.78
C ASN A 92 -0.70 3.43 -14.42
N HIS A 93 -0.01 4.57 -14.33
CA HIS A 93 0.03 5.35 -13.10
C HIS A 93 -1.37 5.83 -12.68
N THR A 94 -2.24 6.12 -13.65
CA THR A 94 -3.64 6.42 -13.34
C THR A 94 -4.34 5.19 -12.75
N SER A 95 -4.07 3.97 -13.23
CA SER A 95 -4.59 2.75 -12.60
C SER A 95 -4.09 2.58 -11.17
N MET A 96 -2.82 2.86 -10.89
CA MET A 96 -2.23 2.79 -9.54
C MET A 96 -2.93 3.72 -8.53
N LEU A 97 -3.27 4.94 -8.96
CA LEU A 97 -3.90 5.95 -8.10
C LEU A 97 -5.41 5.82 -7.99
N THR A 98 -6.07 5.18 -8.97
CA THR A 98 -7.54 5.13 -9.04
C THR A 98 -8.11 3.74 -8.77
N GLY A 99 -7.27 2.70 -8.80
CA GLY A 99 -7.71 1.30 -8.73
C GLY A 99 -8.61 0.90 -9.89
N ARG A 100 -8.53 1.59 -11.04
CA ARG A 100 -9.35 1.36 -12.22
C ARG A 100 -8.50 0.85 -13.38
N PRO A 101 -9.03 -0.06 -14.23
CA PRO A 101 -8.42 -0.39 -15.51
C PRO A 101 -8.26 0.84 -16.40
N VAL A 102 -7.29 0.79 -17.32
CA VAL A 102 -7.14 1.85 -18.34
C VAL A 102 -8.30 1.85 -19.32
N SER A 103 -8.66 0.68 -19.83
CA SER A 103 -9.76 0.49 -20.79
C SER A 103 -10.87 -0.36 -20.19
N GLN A 104 -12.09 -0.20 -20.69
CA GLN A 104 -13.24 -1.01 -20.26
C GLN A 104 -12.93 -2.51 -20.44
N PRO A 105 -12.92 -3.30 -19.35
CA PRO A 105 -12.85 -4.74 -19.50
C PRO A 105 -14.06 -5.29 -20.26
N THR A 106 -13.84 -6.28 -21.13
CA THR A 106 -14.89 -6.88 -21.95
C THR A 106 -16.08 -7.32 -21.07
N GLY A 107 -17.28 -6.85 -21.41
CA GLY A 107 -18.52 -7.23 -20.70
C GLY A 107 -18.76 -6.56 -19.35
N GLN A 108 -17.83 -5.74 -18.84
CA GLN A 108 -18.03 -4.95 -17.63
C GLN A 108 -18.70 -3.61 -17.93
N PRO A 109 -19.32 -2.92 -16.95
CA PRO A 109 -19.90 -1.59 -17.18
C PRO A 109 -18.90 -0.57 -17.71
N ASN A 110 -19.34 0.32 -18.60
CA ASN A 110 -18.53 1.39 -19.20
C ASN A 110 -18.15 2.50 -18.21
N THR A 111 -18.33 2.28 -16.91
CA THR A 111 -17.98 3.19 -15.81
C THR A 111 -16.87 2.64 -14.92
N VAL A 112 -16.38 1.42 -15.20
CA VAL A 112 -15.33 0.76 -14.40
C VAL A 112 -13.95 1.39 -14.65
N HIS A 113 -13.57 1.55 -15.91
CA HIS A 113 -12.26 2.06 -16.31
C HIS A 113 -12.13 3.59 -16.18
N HIS A 114 -10.89 4.08 -16.03
CA HIS A 114 -10.61 5.51 -15.96
C HIS A 114 -10.48 6.18 -17.34
N GLY A 115 -10.19 5.43 -18.41
CA GLY A 115 -10.23 5.92 -19.80
C GLY A 115 -9.11 6.88 -20.22
N TYR A 116 -8.21 7.26 -19.33
CA TYR A 116 -7.07 8.12 -19.64
C TYR A 116 -5.96 7.33 -20.36
N THR A 117 -5.82 7.52 -21.67
CA THR A 117 -4.89 6.76 -22.54
C THR A 117 -3.71 7.59 -23.07
N SER A 118 -3.72 8.91 -22.85
CA SER A 118 -2.63 9.79 -23.28
C SER A 118 -1.35 9.54 -22.48
N ASN A 119 -0.20 9.62 -23.14
CA ASN A 119 1.13 9.55 -22.48
C ASN A 119 2.00 10.79 -22.77
N SER A 120 1.39 11.84 -23.32
CA SER A 120 2.04 13.11 -23.64
C SER A 120 1.97 14.07 -22.46
N THR A 121 2.72 15.18 -22.52
CA THR A 121 2.56 16.28 -21.58
C THR A 121 1.13 16.83 -21.71
N PRO A 122 0.33 16.88 -20.63
CA PRO A 122 -1.02 17.41 -20.65
C PRO A 122 -1.03 18.93 -20.88
N GLY A 123 -2.11 19.42 -21.49
CA GLY A 123 -2.40 20.85 -21.56
C GLY A 123 -2.77 21.44 -20.20
N GLY A 124 -2.71 22.77 -20.07
CA GLY A 124 -2.95 23.46 -18.79
C GLY A 124 -4.34 23.23 -18.17
N SER A 125 -5.34 22.89 -18.99
CA SER A 125 -6.72 22.61 -18.60
C SER A 125 -7.07 21.12 -18.61
N ASP A 126 -6.11 20.26 -18.96
CA ASP A 126 -6.36 18.83 -19.03
C ASP A 126 -6.42 18.26 -17.61
N THR A 127 -7.41 17.42 -17.39
CA THR A 127 -7.62 16.65 -16.15
C THR A 127 -7.99 15.23 -16.53
N LEU A 128 -7.88 14.30 -15.58
CA LEU A 128 -8.43 12.96 -15.74
C LEU A 128 -9.95 13.02 -16.01
N HIS A 129 -10.65 14.00 -15.43
CA HIS A 129 -12.11 14.13 -15.54
C HIS A 129 -12.59 14.55 -16.93
N ASN A 130 -11.77 15.27 -17.71
CA ASN A 130 -12.13 15.73 -19.06
C ASN A 130 -11.36 15.03 -20.20
N GLN A 131 -10.24 14.36 -19.90
CA GLN A 131 -9.47 13.57 -20.86
C GLN A 131 -9.63 12.05 -20.66
N GLY A 132 -10.26 11.62 -19.57
CA GLY A 132 -10.52 10.22 -19.26
C GLY A 132 -11.87 9.73 -19.78
N ASN A 133 -12.49 8.81 -19.03
CA ASN A 133 -13.76 8.19 -19.40
C ASN A 133 -14.93 9.19 -19.30
N PRO A 134 -15.60 9.54 -20.42
CA PRO A 134 -16.69 10.52 -20.42
C PRO A 134 -17.95 10.06 -19.67
N ASN A 135 -18.04 8.77 -19.30
CA ASN A 135 -19.14 8.22 -18.49
C ASN A 135 -18.86 8.30 -16.98
N VAL A 136 -17.69 8.80 -16.59
CA VAL A 136 -17.28 9.00 -15.20
C VAL A 136 -16.95 10.49 -15.03
N SER A 137 -17.90 11.25 -14.49
CA SER A 137 -17.77 12.70 -14.37
C SER A 137 -16.63 13.15 -13.44
N TYR A 138 -16.25 12.30 -12.49
CA TYR A 138 -15.15 12.52 -11.56
C TYR A 138 -14.44 11.20 -11.28
N ILE A 139 -13.15 11.14 -11.59
CA ILE A 139 -12.31 9.96 -11.36
C ILE A 139 -11.59 10.15 -10.03
N ALA A 140 -12.16 9.58 -8.97
CA ALA A 140 -11.56 9.61 -7.64
C ALA A 140 -10.22 8.86 -7.61
N SER A 141 -9.33 9.29 -6.72
CA SER A 141 -8.02 8.70 -6.46
C SER A 141 -7.78 8.43 -4.97
N THR A 142 -6.68 7.77 -4.67
CA THR A 142 -6.14 7.63 -3.31
C THR A 142 -5.99 8.99 -2.60
N PHE A 143 -5.65 10.06 -3.34
CA PHE A 143 -5.54 11.40 -2.77
C PHE A 143 -6.88 11.95 -2.26
N ASP A 144 -7.97 11.67 -2.97
CA ASP A 144 -9.32 12.06 -2.53
C ASP A 144 -9.63 11.45 -1.17
N VAL A 145 -9.46 10.13 -1.05
CA VAL A 145 -9.82 9.39 0.16
C VAL A 145 -8.94 9.81 1.34
N ALA A 146 -7.62 9.88 1.14
CA ALA A 146 -6.70 10.33 2.19
C ALA A 146 -7.02 11.76 2.65
N LYS A 147 -7.17 12.69 1.69
CA LYS A 147 -7.46 14.08 2.04
C LYS A 147 -8.80 14.25 2.74
N ASP A 148 -9.83 13.56 2.28
CA ASP A 148 -11.18 13.65 2.86
C ASP A 148 -11.28 13.01 4.24
N ALA A 149 -10.32 12.15 4.60
CA ALA A 149 -10.11 11.66 5.96
C ALA A 149 -9.30 12.64 6.85
N GLY A 150 -8.85 13.77 6.31
CA GLY A 150 -8.06 14.76 7.04
C GLY A 150 -6.56 14.49 7.08
N LEU A 151 -6.11 13.51 6.30
CA LEU A 151 -4.70 13.15 6.19
C LEU A 151 -3.96 14.09 5.23
N SER A 152 -2.67 14.27 5.50
CA SER A 152 -1.74 15.04 4.69
C SER A 152 -1.25 14.24 3.49
N THR A 153 -1.18 14.89 2.32
CA THR A 153 -0.90 14.22 1.06
C THR A 153 0.25 14.85 0.26
N ALA A 154 1.03 14.01 -0.40
CA ALA A 154 2.19 14.45 -1.19
C ALA A 154 2.32 13.69 -2.51
N LEU A 155 2.67 14.40 -3.58
CA LEU A 155 3.04 13.83 -4.87
C LEU A 155 4.40 14.39 -5.32
N TYR A 156 5.39 13.50 -5.44
CA TYR A 156 6.73 13.83 -5.92
C TYR A 156 7.05 13.03 -7.16
N ALA A 157 7.26 13.71 -8.29
CA ALA A 157 7.48 13.06 -9.57
C ALA A 157 8.69 13.59 -10.31
N SER A 158 9.51 12.68 -10.83
CA SER A 158 10.65 13.05 -11.69
C SER A 158 10.31 13.24 -13.18
N LYS A 159 9.03 13.11 -13.58
CA LYS A 159 8.52 13.37 -14.95
C LYS A 159 7.49 14.50 -14.95
N SER A 160 7.65 15.48 -15.85
CA SER A 160 6.77 16.66 -15.93
C SER A 160 5.30 16.34 -16.21
N LYS A 161 5.02 15.27 -16.97
CA LYS A 161 3.66 14.88 -17.36
C LYS A 161 2.77 14.43 -16.19
N PHE A 162 3.34 14.20 -15.00
CA PHE A 162 2.60 13.91 -13.76
C PHE A 162 1.81 15.11 -13.24
N ILE A 163 2.02 16.30 -13.81
CA ILE A 163 1.19 17.48 -13.55
C ILE A 163 -0.31 17.19 -13.76
N ILE A 164 -0.67 16.20 -14.59
CA ILE A 164 -2.07 15.78 -14.77
C ILE A 164 -2.74 15.42 -13.44
N PHE A 165 -2.01 14.85 -12.48
CA PHE A 165 -2.58 14.47 -11.19
C PHE A 165 -2.84 15.69 -10.32
N ASP A 166 -1.88 16.63 -10.20
CA ASP A 166 -2.13 17.90 -9.48
C ASP A 166 -3.24 18.70 -10.15
N GLN A 167 -3.28 18.80 -11.49
CA GLN A 167 -4.36 19.47 -12.22
C GLN A 167 -5.73 18.83 -11.98
N SER A 168 -5.80 17.50 -11.87
CA SER A 168 -7.07 16.78 -11.68
C SER A 168 -7.61 16.90 -10.26
N TYR A 169 -6.72 17.15 -9.30
CA TYR A 169 -7.04 17.11 -7.88
C TYR A 169 -6.68 18.43 -7.16
N ASP A 170 -6.57 19.53 -7.90
CA ASP A 170 -6.32 20.86 -7.35
C ASP A 170 -7.58 21.51 -6.75
N GLY A 171 -7.42 22.71 -6.18
CA GLY A 171 -8.53 23.47 -5.60
C GLY A 171 -9.62 23.93 -6.58
N THR A 172 -9.48 23.65 -7.88
CA THR A 172 -10.50 23.97 -8.91
C THR A 172 -11.20 22.71 -9.42
N ASN A 173 -10.45 21.64 -9.67
CA ASN A 173 -10.93 20.46 -10.37
C ASN A 173 -11.15 19.25 -9.44
N GLY A 174 -10.59 19.26 -8.23
CA GLY A 174 -10.76 18.18 -7.27
C GLY A 174 -12.17 18.13 -6.67
N GLY A 175 -12.55 16.97 -6.16
CA GLY A 175 -13.89 16.72 -5.64
C GLY A 175 -14.16 17.51 -4.36
N ALA A 176 -15.38 17.99 -4.18
CA ALA A 176 -15.74 18.63 -2.91
C ALA A 176 -15.65 17.61 -1.75
N GLY A 177 -14.95 17.98 -0.68
CA GLY A 177 -14.79 17.16 0.51
C GLY A 177 -14.56 18.01 1.76
N PRO A 178 -14.59 17.40 2.97
CA PRO A 178 -14.52 18.12 4.24
C PRO A 178 -13.23 18.93 4.44
N PHE A 179 -12.16 18.58 3.72
CA PHE A 179 -10.87 19.28 3.79
C PHE A 179 -10.52 20.05 2.50
N GLY A 180 -11.54 20.33 1.67
CA GLY A 180 -11.42 21.14 0.46
C GLY A 180 -11.30 20.31 -0.83
N MET A 181 -11.30 21.02 -1.96
CA MET A 181 -11.16 20.42 -3.29
C MET A 181 -9.71 20.06 -3.62
N ASP A 182 -8.74 20.76 -3.02
CA ASP A 182 -7.32 20.47 -3.23
C ASP A 182 -6.89 19.22 -2.46
N LYS A 183 -6.69 18.10 -3.18
CA LYS A 183 -6.38 16.78 -2.60
C LYS A 183 -4.90 16.48 -2.45
N ILE A 184 -4.03 17.32 -3.03
CA ILE A 184 -2.58 17.14 -2.99
C ILE A 184 -1.95 18.35 -2.28
N ASP A 185 -1.64 18.21 -1.00
CA ASP A 185 -1.12 19.33 -0.19
C ASP A 185 0.25 19.84 -0.68
N THR A 186 1.09 18.90 -1.12
CA THR A 186 2.39 19.20 -1.72
C THR A 186 2.58 18.45 -3.02
N TYR A 187 2.78 19.22 -4.09
CA TYR A 187 3.18 18.70 -5.38
C TYR A 187 4.54 19.26 -5.76
N PHE A 188 5.45 18.36 -6.13
CA PHE A 188 6.76 18.70 -6.66
C PHE A 188 7.06 17.85 -7.88
N TYR A 189 7.56 18.50 -8.93
CA TYR A 189 8.21 17.81 -10.01
C TYR A 189 9.54 18.44 -10.40
N ALA A 190 10.48 17.57 -10.77
CA ALA A 190 11.73 17.97 -11.41
C ALA A 190 11.64 17.67 -12.91
N ALA A 191 11.50 18.70 -13.75
CA ALA A 191 11.62 18.57 -15.21
C ALA A 191 13.09 18.71 -15.66
N SER A 192 13.41 18.01 -16.74
CA SER A 192 14.68 17.99 -17.51
C SER A 192 15.82 18.91 -17.02
N GLY A 193 16.88 18.28 -16.51
CA GLY A 193 18.20 18.89 -16.32
C GLY A 193 19.23 17.81 -15.97
N SER A 194 20.44 17.93 -16.52
CA SER A 194 21.58 17.15 -16.03
C SER A 194 22.10 17.76 -14.72
N PRO A 195 22.50 16.99 -13.71
CA PRO A 195 22.35 15.54 -13.57
C PRO A 195 21.16 15.15 -12.66
N SER A 196 20.38 14.17 -13.11
CA SER A 196 19.36 13.39 -12.39
C SER A 196 18.13 14.12 -11.80
N ASN A 197 17.07 14.22 -12.60
CA ASN A 197 15.73 14.65 -12.14
C ASN A 197 15.25 13.88 -10.89
N ALA A 198 15.46 12.55 -10.85
CA ALA A 198 15.05 11.73 -9.73
C ALA A 198 15.86 12.03 -8.46
N SER A 199 17.17 12.27 -8.55
CA SER A 199 17.98 12.64 -7.37
C SER A 199 17.54 13.98 -6.78
N THR A 200 17.23 14.97 -7.62
CA THR A 200 16.74 16.28 -7.18
C THR A 200 15.38 16.15 -6.51
N MET A 201 14.48 15.37 -7.12
CA MET A 201 13.17 15.08 -6.55
C MET A 201 13.29 14.31 -5.25
N GLN A 202 14.19 13.32 -5.17
CA GLN A 202 14.44 12.52 -3.99
C GLN A 202 14.94 13.37 -2.82
N ALA A 203 15.92 14.24 -3.06
CA ALA A 203 16.43 15.15 -2.04
C ALA A 203 15.33 16.08 -1.52
N ALA A 204 14.48 16.60 -2.41
CA ALA A 204 13.34 17.43 -2.02
C ALA A 204 12.28 16.63 -1.23
N TYR A 205 12.01 15.38 -1.62
CA TYR A 205 11.07 14.49 -0.95
C TYR A 205 11.54 14.16 0.46
N LEU A 206 12.78 13.66 0.63
CA LEU A 206 13.33 13.31 1.95
C LEU A 206 13.34 14.50 2.89
N ALA A 207 13.74 15.68 2.40
CA ALA A 207 13.77 16.91 3.20
C ALA A 207 12.38 17.32 3.69
N ASP A 208 11.35 17.18 2.86
CA ASP A 208 9.98 17.52 3.26
C ASP A 208 9.35 16.40 4.12
N MET A 209 9.58 15.12 3.81
CA MET A 209 9.04 13.98 4.56
C MET A 209 9.58 13.94 6.00
N ALA A 210 10.86 14.26 6.20
CA ALA A 210 11.49 14.34 7.53
C ALA A 210 10.92 15.45 8.44
N VAL A 211 10.15 16.39 7.88
CA VAL A 211 9.56 17.51 8.62
C VAL A 211 8.04 17.39 8.71
N SER A 212 7.41 17.04 7.59
CA SER A 212 5.96 17.02 7.46
C SER A 212 5.35 15.71 7.93
N HIS A 213 6.10 14.60 7.86
CA HIS A 213 5.60 13.23 8.11
C HIS A 213 4.27 13.00 7.37
N TYR A 214 4.31 13.08 6.03
CA TYR A 214 3.10 12.93 5.23
C TYR A 214 2.41 11.59 5.52
N ASP A 215 1.10 11.61 5.70
CA ASP A 215 0.33 10.39 5.95
C ASP A 215 0.25 9.54 4.66
N TYR A 216 0.01 10.17 3.50
CA TYR A 216 0.12 9.50 2.19
C TYR A 216 1.06 10.27 1.26
N SER A 217 2.06 9.58 0.73
CA SER A 217 2.91 10.12 -0.33
C SER A 217 3.01 9.18 -1.52
N PHE A 218 2.93 9.74 -2.73
CA PHE A 218 3.24 9.04 -3.97
C PHE A 218 4.55 9.57 -4.55
N VAL A 219 5.52 8.69 -4.78
CA VAL A 219 6.87 9.03 -5.25
C VAL A 219 7.15 8.31 -6.56
N HIS A 220 7.64 9.02 -7.57
CA HIS A 220 7.90 8.45 -8.89
C HIS A 220 9.34 8.70 -9.36
N TYR A 221 10.07 7.60 -9.62
CA TYR A 221 11.43 7.59 -10.17
C TYR A 221 11.42 7.19 -11.64
N ARG A 222 11.98 8.05 -12.50
CA ARG A 222 11.99 7.87 -13.96
C ARG A 222 13.21 7.18 -14.54
N ASP A 223 14.19 6.89 -13.69
CA ASP A 223 15.57 6.63 -14.11
C ASP A 223 15.67 5.38 -15.00
N PRO A 224 15.07 4.21 -14.62
CA PRO A 224 15.14 3.00 -15.43
C PRO A 224 14.47 3.13 -16.80
N ASP A 225 13.29 3.74 -16.90
CA ASP A 225 12.65 4.02 -18.19
C ASP A 225 13.50 4.91 -19.09
N SER A 226 14.13 5.94 -18.51
CA SER A 226 14.96 6.87 -19.26
C SER A 226 16.22 6.19 -19.82
N ALA A 227 16.86 5.34 -19.01
CA ALA A 227 18.00 4.53 -19.43
C ALA A 227 17.60 3.46 -20.46
N GLY A 228 16.46 2.81 -20.24
CA GLY A 228 15.88 1.80 -21.12
C GLY A 228 15.61 2.36 -22.52
N HIS A 229 15.00 3.54 -22.61
CA HIS A 229 14.81 4.21 -23.90
C HIS A 229 16.12 4.63 -24.57
N ALA A 230 17.09 5.13 -23.78
CA ALA A 230 18.34 5.65 -24.32
C ALA A 230 19.30 4.56 -24.81
N SER A 231 19.34 3.40 -24.14
CA SER A 231 20.40 2.40 -24.35
C SER A 231 19.94 0.96 -24.25
N GLY A 232 18.68 0.74 -23.87
CA GLY A 232 18.05 -0.57 -23.82
C GLY A 232 17.86 -1.10 -22.41
N TRP A 233 16.73 -1.76 -22.15
CA TRP A 233 16.47 -2.45 -20.88
C TRP A 233 17.40 -3.64 -20.71
N GLY A 234 17.90 -3.86 -19.48
CA GLY A 234 18.81 -4.95 -19.13
C GLY A 234 20.26 -4.75 -19.61
N GLY A 235 20.63 -3.54 -20.05
CA GLY A 235 22.01 -3.18 -20.33
C GLY A 235 22.63 -2.36 -19.20
N SER A 236 23.96 -2.25 -19.19
CA SER A 236 24.72 -1.55 -18.12
C SER A 236 24.20 -0.17 -17.68
N ALA A 237 23.70 0.66 -18.61
CA ALA A 237 23.12 1.96 -18.28
C ALA A 237 21.78 1.82 -17.53
N TRP A 238 20.98 0.82 -17.89
CA TRP A 238 19.75 0.47 -17.18
C TRP A 238 20.09 -0.11 -15.79
N ASP A 239 21.04 -1.04 -15.70
CA ASP A 239 21.48 -1.63 -14.43
C ASP A 239 21.98 -0.54 -13.46
N THR A 240 22.83 0.38 -13.93
CA THR A 240 23.29 1.54 -13.15
C THR A 240 22.13 2.42 -12.68
N SER A 241 21.10 2.60 -13.52
CA SER A 241 19.93 3.39 -13.13
C SER A 241 19.05 2.69 -12.09
N VAL A 242 19.03 1.35 -12.07
CA VAL A 242 18.38 0.57 -11.01
C VAL A 242 19.17 0.65 -9.71
N ALA A 243 20.51 0.62 -9.76
CA ALA A 243 21.37 0.84 -8.59
C ALA A 243 21.15 2.26 -7.99
N ASN A 244 20.98 3.29 -8.82
CA ASN A 244 20.62 4.62 -8.32
C ASN A 244 19.25 4.62 -7.61
N VAL A 245 18.29 3.84 -8.10
CA VAL A 245 16.98 3.69 -7.43
C VAL A 245 17.13 2.93 -6.12
N ASP A 246 17.99 1.91 -6.08
CA ASP A 246 18.33 1.20 -4.84
C ASP A 246 18.84 2.17 -3.77
N ASP A 247 19.77 3.07 -4.12
CA ASP A 247 20.25 4.13 -3.23
C ASP A 247 19.11 5.05 -2.73
N TYR A 248 18.16 5.40 -3.60
CA TYR A 248 17.00 6.20 -3.20
C TYR A 248 16.11 5.44 -2.21
N LEU A 249 15.88 4.13 -2.45
CA LEU A 249 15.13 3.27 -1.55
C LEU A 249 15.84 3.15 -0.20
N GLY A 250 17.16 2.93 -0.18
CA GLY A 250 17.95 2.90 1.04
C GLY A 250 17.85 4.18 1.85
N ALA A 251 17.82 5.34 1.19
CA ALA A 251 17.62 6.62 1.85
C ALA A 251 16.19 6.78 2.43
N VAL A 252 15.16 6.23 1.77
CA VAL A 252 13.78 6.18 2.32
C VAL A 252 13.72 5.27 3.54
N LEU A 253 14.26 4.05 3.45
CA LEU A 253 14.29 3.09 4.56
C LEU A 253 15.04 3.69 5.76
N SER A 254 16.22 4.29 5.51
CA SER A 254 17.00 4.96 6.56
C SER A 254 16.26 6.12 7.23
N LEU A 255 15.48 6.90 6.46
CA LEU A 255 14.63 7.96 7.02
C LEU A 255 13.55 7.37 7.93
N VAL A 256 12.86 6.32 7.46
CA VAL A 256 11.80 5.67 8.24
C VAL A 256 12.36 5.07 9.54
N GLU A 257 13.48 4.35 9.47
CA GLU A 257 14.09 3.70 10.64
C GLU A 257 14.69 4.70 11.63
N GLY A 258 15.25 5.80 11.12
CA GLY A 258 15.90 6.84 11.92
C GLY A 258 14.97 7.85 12.57
N ASP A 259 13.69 7.90 12.17
CA ASP A 259 12.71 8.86 12.67
C ASP A 259 11.64 8.18 13.53
N ALA A 260 11.54 8.54 14.81
CA ALA A 260 10.58 7.96 15.74
C ALA A 260 9.10 8.20 15.38
N ALA A 261 8.81 9.21 14.55
CA ALA A 261 7.45 9.42 14.03
C ALA A 261 7.10 8.45 12.89
N LEU A 262 8.09 7.87 12.21
CA LEU A 262 7.93 6.99 11.06
C LEU A 262 8.22 5.52 11.38
N ASN A 263 9.20 5.26 12.24
CA ASN A 263 9.67 3.92 12.59
C ASN A 263 8.55 3.10 13.25
N GLY A 264 8.29 1.90 12.71
CA GLY A 264 7.20 1.03 13.14
C GLY A 264 5.80 1.56 12.83
N ARG A 265 5.69 2.68 12.10
CA ARG A 265 4.42 3.37 11.77
C ARG A 265 4.22 3.59 10.27
N THR A 266 5.20 3.18 9.45
CA THR A 266 5.21 3.45 8.01
C THR A 266 5.20 2.16 7.21
N THR A 267 4.28 2.03 6.26
CA THR A 267 4.37 1.02 5.19
C THR A 267 4.95 1.66 3.93
N VAL A 268 5.90 0.98 3.28
CA VAL A 268 6.45 1.36 1.99
C VAL A 268 5.99 0.35 0.94
N ILE A 269 5.39 0.83 -0.14
CA ILE A 269 4.90 0.02 -1.27
C ILE A 269 5.71 0.43 -2.50
N VAL A 270 6.39 -0.50 -3.16
CA VAL A 270 7.18 -0.26 -4.38
C VAL A 270 6.63 -1.14 -5.51
N THR A 271 6.34 -0.53 -6.66
CA THR A 271 5.94 -1.26 -7.87
C THR A 271 6.44 -0.52 -9.11
N ALA A 272 6.10 -1.02 -10.30
CA ALA A 272 6.33 -0.36 -11.57
C ALA A 272 5.02 -0.16 -12.36
N ASP A 273 5.05 0.78 -13.29
CA ASP A 273 3.99 1.01 -14.28
C ASP A 273 4.12 0.12 -15.52
N HIS A 274 5.37 -0.25 -15.85
CA HIS A 274 5.74 -1.19 -16.89
C HIS A 274 7.21 -1.65 -16.74
N GLY A 275 7.56 -2.70 -17.47
CA GLY A 275 8.95 -3.05 -17.79
C GLY A 275 9.36 -2.54 -19.18
N GLY A 276 10.20 -3.29 -19.89
CA GLY A 276 10.60 -2.97 -21.25
C GLY A 276 11.55 -4.00 -21.85
N THR A 277 11.76 -3.94 -23.16
CA THR A 277 12.73 -4.77 -23.89
C THR A 277 13.28 -4.02 -25.10
N GLY A 278 14.55 -4.26 -25.46
CA GLY A 278 15.23 -3.40 -26.43
C GLY A 278 15.12 -1.96 -25.94
N THR A 279 14.66 -1.02 -26.76
CA THR A 279 14.45 0.39 -26.39
C THR A 279 12.96 0.80 -26.32
N GLY A 280 12.05 -0.16 -26.17
CA GLY A 280 10.61 0.11 -26.17
C GLY A 280 9.82 -0.76 -25.19
N HIS A 281 8.62 -0.26 -24.87
CA HIS A 281 7.71 -0.90 -23.92
C HIS A 281 6.23 -0.81 -24.35
N GLY A 282 5.94 -0.41 -25.60
CA GLY A 282 4.57 -0.14 -26.08
C GLY A 282 3.72 -1.36 -26.45
N THR A 283 4.31 -2.56 -26.48
CA THR A 283 3.57 -3.79 -26.81
C THR A 283 3.01 -4.40 -25.53
N ALA A 284 1.74 -4.11 -25.22
CA ALA A 284 1.07 -4.57 -23.99
C ALA A 284 0.98 -6.10 -23.86
N SER A 285 1.22 -6.84 -24.95
CA SER A 285 1.26 -8.31 -24.94
C SER A 285 2.64 -8.93 -24.75
N ASN A 286 3.68 -8.12 -24.62
CA ASN A 286 5.03 -8.60 -24.35
C ASN A 286 5.27 -8.69 -22.83
N SER A 287 5.64 -9.88 -22.33
CA SER A 287 5.87 -10.12 -20.90
C SER A 287 6.94 -9.23 -20.30
N SER A 288 7.99 -8.89 -21.06
CA SER A 288 9.00 -7.95 -20.59
C SER A 288 8.44 -6.56 -20.28
N ASN A 289 7.27 -6.20 -20.84
CA ASN A 289 6.64 -4.89 -20.62
C ASN A 289 5.60 -4.92 -19.49
N TYR A 290 4.95 -6.06 -19.25
CA TYR A 290 3.83 -6.13 -18.28
C TYR A 290 4.17 -6.89 -16.98
N THR A 291 5.29 -7.62 -16.92
CA THR A 291 5.72 -8.30 -15.69
C THR A 291 6.58 -7.34 -14.87
N ILE A 292 6.12 -7.04 -13.66
CA ILE A 292 6.64 -5.98 -12.80
C ILE A 292 6.76 -6.49 -11.35
N PRO A 293 7.61 -5.86 -10.53
CA PRO A 293 7.67 -6.17 -9.11
C PRO A 293 6.51 -5.50 -8.35
N MET A 294 6.09 -6.13 -7.25
CA MET A 294 5.32 -5.52 -6.17
C MET A 294 6.01 -5.87 -4.86
N LEU A 295 6.53 -4.88 -4.16
CA LEU A 295 7.33 -5.04 -2.95
C LEU A 295 6.70 -4.21 -1.84
N VAL A 296 6.51 -4.80 -0.67
CA VAL A 296 5.92 -4.13 0.49
C VAL A 296 6.81 -4.35 1.69
N TRP A 297 7.08 -3.29 2.46
CA TRP A 297 7.96 -3.33 3.63
C TRP A 297 7.44 -2.41 4.74
N GLY A 298 7.78 -2.71 5.98
CA GLY A 298 7.54 -1.84 7.13
C GLY A 298 6.34 -2.26 8.00
N ALA A 299 5.64 -1.28 8.55
CA ALA A 299 4.58 -1.50 9.52
C ALA A 299 3.47 -2.40 8.96
N GLY A 300 3.10 -3.43 9.74
CA GLY A 300 2.01 -4.36 9.39
C GLY A 300 2.32 -5.26 8.20
N VAL A 301 3.59 -5.57 7.93
CA VAL A 301 4.02 -6.47 6.84
C VAL A 301 4.71 -7.70 7.43
N THR A 302 4.35 -8.91 7.00
CA THR A 302 5.09 -10.14 7.36
C THR A 302 6.41 -10.17 6.57
N ALA A 303 7.52 -10.46 7.23
CA ALA A 303 8.86 -10.41 6.63
C ALA A 303 9.22 -11.71 5.90
N GLY A 304 9.96 -11.60 4.79
CA GLY A 304 10.57 -12.74 4.10
C GLY A 304 9.58 -13.62 3.34
N VAL A 305 8.43 -13.09 2.92
CA VAL A 305 7.33 -13.89 2.32
C VAL A 305 7.01 -13.49 0.90
N ASP A 306 6.63 -14.48 0.09
CA ASP A 306 6.06 -14.25 -1.23
C ASP A 306 4.58 -13.84 -1.11
N LEU A 307 4.19 -12.78 -1.81
CA LEU A 307 2.83 -12.24 -1.78
C LEU A 307 1.80 -13.23 -2.34
N TYR A 308 2.15 -14.07 -3.32
CA TYR A 308 1.21 -15.09 -3.80
C TYR A 308 1.02 -16.22 -2.80
N ALA A 309 2.09 -16.65 -2.12
CA ALA A 309 1.99 -17.61 -1.03
C ALA A 309 1.09 -17.09 0.10
N LEU A 310 1.24 -15.82 0.47
CA LEU A 310 0.41 -15.16 1.47
C LEU A 310 -1.07 -15.00 1.05
N ASN A 311 -1.33 -14.87 -0.24
CA ASN A 311 -2.66 -14.65 -0.80
C ASN A 311 -3.24 -15.90 -1.47
N THR A 312 -2.86 -17.08 -1.00
CA THR A 312 -3.38 -18.35 -1.52
C THR A 312 -4.91 -18.37 -1.48
N GLY A 313 -5.55 -18.58 -2.63
CA GLY A 313 -7.02 -18.58 -2.77
C GLY A 313 -7.65 -17.19 -2.98
N LEU A 314 -6.93 -16.10 -2.69
CA LEU A 314 -7.36 -14.72 -2.95
C LEU A 314 -6.76 -14.19 -4.26
N ARG A 315 -5.49 -14.52 -4.51
CA ARG A 315 -4.73 -14.13 -5.70
C ARG A 315 -4.14 -15.36 -6.37
N THR A 316 -3.91 -15.27 -7.68
CA THR A 316 -3.31 -16.35 -8.47
C THR A 316 -2.02 -15.88 -9.11
N ASP A 317 -0.92 -16.58 -8.84
CA ASP A 317 0.34 -16.38 -9.54
C ASP A 317 0.12 -16.65 -11.03
N PRO A 318 0.26 -15.64 -11.91
CA PRO A 318 0.01 -15.80 -13.33
C PRO A 318 1.07 -16.65 -14.05
N GLY A 319 2.22 -16.97 -13.42
CA GLY A 319 3.35 -17.61 -14.08
C GLY A 319 3.80 -16.78 -15.28
N THR A 320 3.76 -17.36 -16.48
CA THR A 320 4.00 -16.66 -17.76
C THR A 320 2.74 -16.06 -18.39
N GLY A 321 1.58 -16.25 -17.77
CA GLY A 321 0.29 -15.80 -18.26
C GLY A 321 0.06 -14.30 -18.10
N ARG A 322 -0.95 -13.81 -18.81
CA ARG A 322 -1.46 -12.44 -18.72
C ARG A 322 -2.99 -12.47 -18.56
N PRO A 323 -3.50 -12.78 -17.36
CA PRO A 323 -4.95 -12.82 -17.13
C PRO A 323 -5.58 -11.45 -17.36
N ASP A 324 -6.74 -11.40 -18.00
CA ASP A 324 -7.55 -10.19 -18.09
C ASP A 324 -8.35 -9.97 -16.78
N TYR A 325 -9.12 -8.89 -16.73
CA TYR A 325 -9.93 -8.54 -15.55
C TYR A 325 -11.17 -9.41 -15.32
N ASN A 326 -11.46 -10.39 -16.20
CA ASN A 326 -12.56 -11.34 -16.06
C ASN A 326 -12.09 -12.75 -15.72
N ALA A 327 -10.77 -12.98 -15.69
CA ALA A 327 -10.21 -14.26 -15.24
C ALA A 327 -10.63 -14.56 -13.80
N SER A 328 -10.93 -15.84 -13.53
CA SER A 328 -11.43 -16.31 -12.22
C SER A 328 -10.42 -16.17 -11.09
N GLY A 329 -9.13 -16.07 -11.41
CA GLY A 329 -8.06 -15.77 -10.48
C GLY A 329 -7.32 -14.52 -10.94
N GLN A 330 -7.45 -13.42 -10.20
CA GLN A 330 -6.74 -12.19 -10.52
C GLN A 330 -5.29 -12.26 -9.99
N PRO A 331 -4.29 -11.85 -10.80
CA PRO A 331 -2.94 -11.64 -10.30
C PRO A 331 -2.89 -10.39 -9.42
N ILE A 332 -1.78 -10.21 -8.72
CA ILE A 332 -1.41 -8.92 -8.14
C ILE A 332 -1.02 -7.99 -9.28
N ARG A 333 -1.46 -6.73 -9.20
CA ARG A 333 -1.25 -5.69 -10.19
C ARG A 333 -0.73 -4.40 -9.57
N ASN A 334 -0.09 -3.56 -10.36
CA ASN A 334 0.24 -2.20 -9.94
C ASN A 334 -0.99 -1.40 -9.48
N GLY A 335 -2.15 -1.63 -10.11
CA GLY A 335 -3.44 -1.04 -9.73
C GLY A 335 -3.92 -1.41 -8.33
N ASP A 336 -3.38 -2.45 -7.69
CA ASP A 336 -3.73 -2.79 -6.31
C ASP A 336 -3.13 -1.80 -5.29
N GLY A 337 -2.03 -1.10 -5.66
CA GLY A 337 -1.23 -0.29 -4.75
C GLY A 337 -1.99 0.86 -4.08
N GLY A 338 -2.86 1.58 -4.80
CA GLY A 338 -3.63 2.68 -4.24
C GLY A 338 -4.64 2.23 -3.17
N ASN A 339 -5.32 1.11 -3.39
CA ASN A 339 -6.28 0.55 -2.44
C ASN A 339 -5.59 -0.18 -1.28
N LEU A 340 -4.41 -0.79 -1.53
CA LEU A 340 -3.55 -1.30 -0.48
C LEU A 340 -3.06 -0.17 0.43
N ALA A 341 -2.62 0.96 -0.13
CA ALA A 341 -2.22 2.13 0.64
C ALA A 341 -3.35 2.64 1.54
N LEU A 342 -4.57 2.76 1.00
CA LEU A 342 -5.73 3.16 1.80
C LEU A 342 -6.04 2.16 2.90
N ARG A 343 -5.92 0.85 2.63
CA ARG A 343 -6.13 -0.19 3.63
C ARG A 343 -5.15 -0.04 4.79
N GLN A 344 -3.90 0.29 4.48
CA GLN A 344 -2.86 0.54 5.48
C GLN A 344 -3.05 1.83 6.24
N LEU A 345 -3.73 2.84 5.68
CA LEU A 345 -4.09 4.07 6.39
C LEU A 345 -5.42 3.96 7.15
N GLY A 346 -6.10 2.83 7.04
CA GLY A 346 -7.39 2.64 7.67
C GLY A 346 -8.53 3.35 6.97
N LEU A 347 -8.49 3.33 5.65
CA LEU A 347 -9.44 4.01 4.78
C LEU A 347 -10.05 3.00 3.82
N GLY A 348 -11.32 3.23 3.48
CA GLY A 348 -12.00 2.43 2.46
C GLY A 348 -11.38 2.61 1.07
N ALA A 349 -11.67 1.68 0.16
CA ALA A 349 -11.19 1.74 -1.22
C ALA A 349 -11.60 3.02 -1.97
N VAL A 350 -10.82 3.37 -2.99
CA VAL A 350 -11.10 4.49 -3.90
C VAL A 350 -12.50 4.33 -4.52
N PRO A 351 -13.38 5.35 -4.45
CA PRO A 351 -14.72 5.28 -5.02
C PRO A 351 -14.75 4.88 -6.51
N GLY A 352 -15.42 3.75 -6.77
CA GLY A 352 -15.58 3.15 -8.09
C GLY A 352 -14.31 2.51 -8.68
N SER A 353 -13.28 2.30 -7.87
CA SER A 353 -12.23 1.34 -8.19
C SER A 353 -12.81 -0.07 -8.34
N SER A 354 -12.13 -0.89 -9.14
CA SER A 354 -12.44 -2.32 -9.30
C SER A 354 -11.26 -3.23 -9.02
N ILE A 355 -10.03 -2.71 -9.05
CA ILE A 355 -8.81 -3.43 -8.70
C ILE A 355 -8.62 -3.29 -7.19
N ASN A 356 -8.50 -4.42 -6.47
CA ASN A 356 -8.43 -4.45 -5.00
C ASN A 356 -9.56 -3.69 -4.28
N SER A 357 -10.76 -3.60 -4.85
CA SER A 357 -11.85 -2.80 -4.26
C SER A 357 -12.39 -3.41 -2.95
N GLY A 358 -12.18 -4.70 -2.74
CA GLY A 358 -12.40 -5.38 -1.46
C GLY A 358 -11.27 -5.21 -0.45
N GLN A 359 -10.15 -4.58 -0.83
CA GLN A 359 -8.93 -4.44 -0.02
C GLN A 359 -8.48 -5.77 0.59
N ASP A 360 -8.47 -6.81 -0.25
CA ASP A 360 -8.23 -8.21 0.10
C ASP A 360 -6.82 -8.68 -0.25
N LEU A 361 -5.97 -7.82 -0.80
CA LEU A 361 -4.54 -8.09 -0.95
C LEU A 361 -3.87 -8.07 0.44
N LEU A 362 -3.58 -9.25 0.96
CA LEU A 362 -2.88 -9.46 2.22
C LEU A 362 -1.39 -9.16 2.05
N ILE A 363 -0.82 -8.46 3.01
CA ILE A 363 0.62 -8.21 3.16
C ILE A 363 1.16 -8.66 4.52
N ARG A 364 0.26 -9.23 5.33
CA ARG A 364 0.52 -9.84 6.63
C ARG A 364 -0.30 -11.10 6.77
N LEU A 365 0.26 -12.14 7.38
CA LEU A 365 -0.49 -13.33 7.76
C LEU A 365 -1.53 -12.94 8.83
N PRO A 366 -2.83 -13.13 8.61
CA PRO A 366 -3.83 -12.77 9.62
C PRO A 366 -3.55 -13.48 10.94
N GLY A 367 -3.47 -12.73 12.04
CA GLY A 367 -3.15 -13.29 13.37
C GLY A 367 -1.66 -13.30 13.72
N ASP A 368 -0.76 -13.13 12.75
CA ASP A 368 0.69 -13.05 12.98
C ASP A 368 1.06 -11.64 13.46
N VAL A 369 1.09 -11.48 14.79
CA VAL A 369 1.27 -10.18 15.44
C VAL A 369 2.72 -9.72 15.35
N ASN A 370 3.66 -10.65 15.51
CA ASN A 370 5.09 -10.37 15.55
C ASN A 370 5.78 -10.38 14.17
N GLY A 371 5.10 -10.86 13.12
CA GLY A 371 5.59 -10.90 11.74
C GLY A 371 6.55 -12.05 11.44
N ASP A 372 6.59 -13.10 12.28
CA ASP A 372 7.52 -14.24 12.13
C ASP A 372 7.02 -15.34 11.17
N GLY A 373 5.81 -15.17 10.62
CA GLY A 373 5.21 -16.07 9.65
C GLY A 373 4.50 -17.29 10.24
N LEU A 374 4.34 -17.35 11.57
CA LEU A 374 3.57 -18.36 12.30
C LEU A 374 2.59 -17.67 13.26
N VAL A 375 1.33 -18.11 13.29
CA VAL A 375 0.37 -17.63 14.30
C VAL A 375 0.43 -18.51 15.55
N ASP A 376 1.00 -18.03 16.65
CA ASP A 376 1.17 -18.79 17.88
C ASP A 376 0.97 -17.98 19.19
N VAL A 377 1.48 -18.52 20.30
CA VAL A 377 1.32 -17.92 21.63
C VAL A 377 2.10 -16.62 21.80
N ALA A 378 3.17 -16.41 21.04
CA ALA A 378 3.89 -15.14 21.02
C ALA A 378 2.99 -14.02 20.50
N ASP A 379 2.17 -14.30 19.48
CA ASP A 379 1.23 -13.32 18.93
C ASP A 379 0.12 -12.98 19.91
N LEU A 380 -0.48 -14.00 20.50
CA LEU A 380 -1.50 -13.82 21.53
C LEU A 380 -0.95 -13.06 22.74
N ALA A 381 0.32 -13.28 23.11
CA ALA A 381 0.98 -12.55 24.17
C ALA A 381 1.17 -11.07 23.82
N LEU A 382 1.41 -10.72 22.55
CA LEU A 382 1.48 -9.33 22.09
C LEU A 382 0.10 -8.65 22.12
N VAL A 383 -0.97 -9.34 21.69
CA VAL A 383 -2.35 -8.83 21.87
C VAL A 383 -2.66 -8.58 23.34
N GLY A 384 -2.38 -9.56 24.21
CA GLY A 384 -2.58 -9.38 25.65
C GLY A 384 -1.71 -8.28 26.27
N GLY A 385 -0.48 -8.09 25.76
CA GLY A 385 0.44 -7.06 26.21
C GLY A 385 0.05 -5.64 25.78
N GLN A 386 -0.73 -5.51 24.70
CA GLN A 386 -1.23 -4.24 24.17
C GLN A 386 -2.72 -4.02 24.48
N TRP A 387 -3.31 -4.84 25.35
CA TRP A 387 -4.75 -4.79 25.64
C TRP A 387 -5.20 -3.40 26.11
N ASN A 388 -6.17 -2.81 25.40
CA ASN A 388 -6.73 -1.49 25.73
C ASN A 388 -5.64 -0.40 25.88
N THR A 389 -4.48 -0.54 25.23
CA THR A 389 -3.41 0.47 25.33
C THR A 389 -3.78 1.71 24.53
N PRO A 390 -3.76 2.92 25.13
CA PRO A 390 -3.94 4.17 24.40
C PRO A 390 -2.66 4.55 23.66
N GLY A 391 -2.73 4.78 22.36
CA GLY A 391 -1.59 5.15 21.51
C GLY A 391 -1.91 4.98 20.03
N GLY A 392 -1.03 5.41 19.14
CA GLY A 392 -1.14 5.18 17.69
C GLY A 392 -1.16 3.69 17.32
N ALA A 393 -1.43 3.37 16.05
CA ALA A 393 -1.75 2.03 15.52
C ALA A 393 -0.90 0.91 16.16
N PRO A 394 -1.40 0.23 17.21
CA PRO A 394 -0.61 -0.78 17.91
C PRO A 394 -0.48 -2.01 17.01
N SER A 395 0.69 -2.67 17.03
CA SER A 395 0.96 -3.82 16.15
C SER A 395 -0.04 -4.97 16.32
N ALA A 396 -0.73 -5.00 17.46
CA ALA A 396 -1.74 -5.99 17.83
C ALA A 396 -3.20 -5.58 17.57
N ASP A 397 -3.47 -4.39 17.02
CA ASP A 397 -4.80 -4.04 16.48
C ASP A 397 -4.90 -4.65 15.07
N LEU A 398 -5.42 -5.88 15.02
CA LEU A 398 -5.46 -6.75 13.85
C LEU A 398 -6.73 -6.59 13.01
N ASN A 399 -7.85 -6.27 13.66
CA ASN A 399 -9.08 -5.90 12.95
C ASN A 399 -9.05 -4.43 12.52
N PHE A 400 -8.11 -3.70 13.11
CA PHE A 400 -7.92 -2.29 12.92
C PHE A 400 -9.20 -1.54 13.29
N ASP A 401 -9.49 -1.41 14.57
CA ASP A 401 -10.57 -0.55 15.08
C ASP A 401 -10.07 0.50 16.08
N HIS A 402 -8.74 0.67 16.13
CA HIS A 402 -7.99 1.50 17.07
C HIS A 402 -8.06 1.03 18.53
N THR A 403 -8.60 -0.17 18.79
CA THR A 403 -8.72 -0.73 20.13
C THR A 403 -8.25 -2.19 20.14
N VAL A 404 -7.12 -2.46 20.80
CA VAL A 404 -6.70 -3.85 21.00
C VAL A 404 -7.65 -4.53 21.99
N ASP A 405 -8.50 -5.40 21.49
CA ASP A 405 -9.54 -6.06 22.27
C ASP A 405 -9.79 -7.54 21.88
N ILE A 406 -10.98 -8.05 22.24
CA ILE A 406 -11.37 -9.44 21.99
C ILE A 406 -11.51 -9.75 20.50
N GLY A 407 -11.79 -8.75 19.65
CA GLY A 407 -11.82 -8.85 18.20
C GLY A 407 -10.46 -9.25 17.64
N ASP A 408 -9.39 -8.60 18.09
CA ASP A 408 -8.01 -8.94 17.66
C ASP A 408 -7.58 -10.31 18.16
N MET A 409 -7.93 -10.60 19.42
CA MET A 409 -7.68 -11.92 20.00
C MET A 409 -8.39 -13.03 19.21
N ALA A 410 -9.59 -12.77 18.71
CA ALA A 410 -10.33 -13.70 17.87
C ALA A 410 -9.66 -13.89 16.49
N ILE A 411 -9.00 -12.87 15.93
CA ILE A 411 -8.21 -13.02 14.70
C ILE A 411 -7.01 -13.95 14.94
N VAL A 412 -6.27 -13.79 16.03
CA VAL A 412 -5.19 -14.72 16.40
C VAL A 412 -5.73 -16.14 16.56
N GLY A 413 -6.84 -16.29 17.32
CA GLY A 413 -7.46 -17.59 17.57
C GLY A 413 -7.96 -18.30 16.30
N ASN A 414 -8.57 -17.56 15.37
CA ASN A 414 -9.09 -18.11 14.11
C ASN A 414 -7.99 -18.54 13.14
N ASN A 415 -6.77 -18.00 13.30
CA ASN A 415 -5.64 -18.32 12.45
C ASN A 415 -4.58 -19.17 13.18
N TRP A 416 -4.86 -19.66 14.39
CA TRP A 416 -3.89 -20.35 15.22
C TRP A 416 -3.21 -21.53 14.50
N GLY A 417 -1.87 -21.54 14.52
CA GLY A 417 -1.05 -22.56 13.86
C GLY A 417 -0.94 -22.40 12.34
N SER A 418 -1.48 -21.32 11.75
CA SER A 418 -1.27 -21.02 10.34
C SER A 418 0.17 -20.60 10.08
N THR A 419 0.70 -21.01 8.92
CA THR A 419 2.03 -20.61 8.43
C THR A 419 1.92 -20.14 6.99
N VAL A 420 2.80 -19.24 6.56
CA VAL A 420 2.86 -18.81 5.15
C VAL A 420 3.08 -20.03 4.23
N GLY A 421 2.20 -20.23 3.25
CA GLY A 421 2.24 -21.38 2.34
C GLY A 421 1.81 -22.72 2.94
N GLY A 422 1.40 -22.76 4.21
CA GLY A 422 0.82 -23.93 4.86
C GLY A 422 -0.71 -23.91 4.77
N THR A 423 -1.33 -25.07 4.61
CA THR A 423 -2.78 -25.20 4.79
C THR A 423 -3.12 -25.06 6.27
N SER A 424 -4.18 -24.32 6.60
CA SER A 424 -4.73 -24.27 7.95
C SER A 424 -4.98 -25.71 8.45
N LEU A 425 -4.80 -25.96 9.75
CA LEU A 425 -4.99 -27.28 10.36
C LEU A 425 -6.39 -27.90 10.12
N ASP A 426 -7.37 -27.11 9.63
CA ASP A 426 -8.68 -27.57 9.23
C ASP A 426 -8.69 -28.51 8.00
N GLU A 427 -7.66 -28.46 7.14
CA GLU A 427 -7.51 -29.44 6.03
C GLU A 427 -6.79 -30.72 6.45
N ALA A 428 -6.06 -30.71 7.56
CA ALA A 428 -5.43 -31.89 8.13
C ALA A 428 -6.37 -32.49 9.19
N GLY A 429 -7.38 -33.26 8.76
CA GLY A 429 -8.43 -33.86 9.59
C GLY A 429 -7.97 -34.65 10.83
N GLY A 430 -7.53 -33.93 11.86
CA GLY A 430 -7.15 -34.42 13.18
C GLY A 430 -8.13 -33.88 14.21
N LEU A 431 -8.86 -34.81 14.83
CA LEU A 431 -9.81 -34.54 15.92
C LEU A 431 -9.22 -33.57 16.95
N VAL A 432 -9.76 -32.35 17.03
CA VAL A 432 -9.63 -31.52 18.23
C VAL A 432 -10.38 -32.27 19.35
N PRO A 433 -9.71 -32.69 20.45
CA PRO A 433 -10.43 -33.23 21.58
C PRO A 433 -11.25 -32.09 22.20
N SER A 434 -12.57 -32.25 22.24
CA SER A 434 -13.42 -31.36 23.02
C SER A 434 -12.95 -31.34 24.47
N PRO A 435 -12.87 -30.17 25.14
CA PRO A 435 -12.65 -30.13 26.57
C PRO A 435 -13.82 -30.85 27.24
N SER A 436 -13.54 -32.01 27.83
CA SER A 436 -14.50 -32.64 28.72
C SER A 436 -14.64 -31.71 29.93
N ALA A 437 -15.81 -31.07 30.02
CA ALA A 437 -16.23 -30.35 31.21
C ALA A 437 -16.31 -31.37 32.37
N LEU A 438 -15.20 -31.55 33.08
CA LEU A 438 -15.17 -32.28 34.33
C LEU A 438 -15.78 -31.38 35.41
N PHE A 439 -17.01 -31.75 35.78
CA PHE A 439 -17.65 -31.42 37.04
C PHE A 439 -16.64 -31.56 38.20
N GLY A 440 -16.27 -30.43 38.79
CA GLY A 440 -15.34 -30.36 39.93
C GLY A 440 -15.52 -29.08 40.73
N GLY A 441 -16.77 -28.66 40.93
CA GLY A 441 -17.13 -27.52 41.78
C GLY A 441 -16.87 -27.84 43.25
N TRP A 442 -16.00 -27.05 43.85
CA TRP A 442 -15.53 -27.12 45.22
C TRP A 442 -16.66 -27.11 46.26
N VAL A 443 -16.63 -28.07 47.18
CA VAL A 443 -17.31 -28.02 48.47
C VAL A 443 -16.40 -27.33 49.47
N MET A 444 -16.75 -26.13 49.92
CA MET A 444 -16.60 -25.71 51.33
C MET A 444 -17.32 -24.36 51.55
N MET A 445 -18.54 -24.42 52.08
CA MET A 445 -19.12 -23.35 52.89
C MET A 445 -19.37 -23.92 54.27
N ALA A 446 -18.71 -23.31 55.24
CA ALA A 446 -18.61 -23.76 56.61
C ALA A 446 -19.94 -23.66 57.37
N VAL A 447 -20.09 -24.63 58.27
CA VAL A 447 -21.05 -24.77 59.36
C VAL A 447 -21.21 -23.48 60.16
N LEU A 448 -22.45 -23.05 60.45
CA LEU A 448 -22.90 -22.55 61.77
C LEU A 448 -24.42 -22.31 61.75
N GLY A 449 -25.14 -22.93 62.71
CA GLY A 449 -26.49 -22.49 63.06
C GLY A 449 -27.57 -23.55 63.28
N ARG A 450 -27.37 -24.56 64.14
CA ARG A 450 -28.48 -25.23 64.84
C ARG A 450 -28.47 -24.83 66.31
N ARG A 451 -29.50 -24.12 66.76
CA ARG A 451 -30.13 -24.25 68.09
C ARG A 451 -31.37 -23.35 68.21
N ARG A 452 -32.55 -23.99 68.28
CA ARG A 452 -33.50 -23.86 69.41
C ARG A 452 -34.72 -24.74 69.14
N ALA A 453 -34.76 -25.90 69.81
CA ALA A 453 -36.00 -26.55 70.22
C ALA A 453 -35.95 -26.61 71.74
N GLY A 454 -36.72 -25.74 72.39
CA GLY A 454 -37.01 -25.81 73.82
C GLY A 454 -38.48 -26.17 73.94
N GLY A 455 -38.76 -27.44 74.22
CA GLY A 455 -40.03 -27.80 74.83
C GLY A 455 -39.96 -27.55 76.33
N LEU A 456 -41.09 -27.25 76.97
CA LEU A 456 -41.65 -28.13 78.01
C LEU A 456 -43.00 -27.59 78.52
N ARG A 457 -43.99 -28.49 78.45
CA ARG A 457 -44.97 -28.87 79.50
C ARG A 457 -46.19 -27.99 79.82
N ARG A 458 -47.30 -28.75 79.73
CA ARG A 458 -48.61 -28.69 80.41
C ARG A 458 -49.64 -27.76 79.83
#